data_AF-A0A523NM02-F1
#
_entry.id   AF-A0A523NM02-F1
#
_cell.length_a   1.000
_cell.length_b   1.000
_cell.length_c   1.000
_cell.angle_alpha   90.00
_cell.angle_beta   90.00
_cell.angle_gamma   90.00
#
_symmetry.space_group_name_H-M   'P 1'
#
loop_
_entity.id
_entity.type
_entity.pdbx_description
1 polymer ?
#
loop_
_entity_poly.entity_id
_entity_poly.type
_entity_poly.pdbx_seq_one_letter_code
_entity_poly.pdbx_strand_id
1 'polypeptide(L)'
;MRKKSYTGVLLGLALAGVVSAQSPCESDKLVALDGVGGDDFGASVAVDGAIAVVGAPEDDDAGSSSGSAYVFRFDGTDWSQEQKLTAGDAAGGDDFGFAVAISGDTIVVGSPRDDTVAGNRAGSAYVYVFDVGLQLWIEKQHLFASDAGADDRFGSSIAIDGETLLVGATQEDQAAPNAGAGYVFARTGGVWLHQDKLVPTSSGTNPQMGRSASLDGDVAVLGAWQDAPAAMFSVGAAHVFRRSGTTWSEEQKLTASDAADFRWFGQSVSVSGTVIAVGAYGDRGNDLSESGGAYFYIFNGLSWDELDNVNASDPTANDRFGWSIALDGDNA
;
A
#
# COMPACT_ATOMS: atom_id res chain seq x y z
N MET A 1 -38.29 -19.72 -45.92
CA MET A 1 -37.22 -18.70 -45.75
C MET A 1 -37.38 -18.07 -44.38
N ARG A 2 -36.43 -18.33 -43.47
CA ARG A 2 -36.43 -17.85 -42.09
C ARG A 2 -36.02 -16.36 -42.06
N LYS A 3 -36.85 -15.50 -41.47
CA LYS A 3 -36.44 -14.15 -41.07
C LYS A 3 -35.60 -14.26 -39.79
N LYS A 4 -34.33 -13.89 -39.85
CA LYS A 4 -33.51 -13.59 -38.67
C LYS A 4 -33.46 -12.06 -38.53
N SER A 5 -34.01 -11.56 -37.44
CA SER A 5 -33.81 -10.21 -36.95
C SER A 5 -32.42 -10.13 -36.31
N TYR A 6 -31.56 -9.24 -36.82
CA TYR A 6 -30.37 -8.81 -36.11
C TYR A 6 -30.71 -7.49 -35.43
N THR A 7 -30.91 -7.56 -34.11
CA THR A 7 -30.92 -6.40 -33.24
C THR A 7 -29.47 -5.99 -33.09
N GLY A 8 -29.02 -5.01 -33.88
CA GLY A 8 -27.73 -4.38 -33.70
C GLY A 8 -27.78 -3.57 -32.41
N VAL A 9 -26.99 -3.99 -31.43
CA VAL A 9 -26.69 -3.19 -30.23
C VAL A 9 -25.90 -1.97 -30.72
N LEU A 10 -26.48 -0.79 -30.51
CA LEU A 10 -25.81 0.48 -30.73
C LEU A 10 -24.76 0.64 -29.62
N LEU A 11 -23.49 0.52 -29.96
CA LEU A 11 -22.38 0.91 -29.08
C LEU A 11 -22.39 2.44 -29.02
N GLY A 12 -22.88 2.99 -27.90
CA GLY A 12 -22.88 4.44 -27.65
C GLY A 12 -21.45 4.92 -27.41
N LEU A 13 -20.91 5.63 -28.40
CA LEU A 13 -19.62 6.30 -28.38
C LEU A 13 -19.58 7.39 -27.29
N ALA A 14 -18.49 7.44 -26.54
CA ALA A 14 -18.21 8.37 -25.46
C ALA A 14 -18.35 9.84 -25.88
N LEU A 15 -19.01 10.65 -25.04
CA LEU A 15 -18.84 12.09 -25.06
C LEU A 15 -17.61 12.40 -24.22
N ALA A 16 -16.48 12.67 -24.90
CA ALA A 16 -15.27 13.18 -24.28
C ALA A 16 -15.54 14.58 -23.71
N GLY A 17 -15.81 14.64 -22.40
CA GLY A 17 -15.59 15.86 -21.63
C GLY A 17 -14.09 16.05 -21.50
N VAL A 18 -13.54 17.04 -22.19
CA VAL A 18 -12.14 17.43 -22.00
C VAL A 18 -12.07 18.14 -20.66
N VAL A 19 -11.78 17.38 -19.59
CA VAL A 19 -11.28 17.97 -18.36
C VAL A 19 -9.87 18.43 -18.68
N SER A 20 -9.65 19.74 -18.76
CA SER A 20 -8.29 20.26 -18.81
C SER A 20 -7.63 19.93 -17.48
N ALA A 21 -6.67 19.01 -17.48
CA ALA A 21 -5.80 18.83 -16.33
C ALA A 21 -5.13 20.17 -16.03
N GLN A 22 -5.39 20.70 -14.84
CA GLN A 22 -4.73 21.89 -14.34
C GLN A 22 -3.23 21.58 -14.26
N SER A 23 -2.36 22.47 -14.76
CA SER A 23 -0.92 22.26 -14.61
C SER A 23 -0.59 22.14 -13.13
N PRO A 24 0.16 21.12 -12.71
CA PRO A 24 0.52 20.96 -11.30
C PRO A 24 1.24 22.22 -10.84
N CYS A 25 0.75 22.84 -9.77
CA CYS A 25 1.43 23.92 -9.09
C CYS A 25 1.70 23.51 -7.65
N GLU A 26 2.95 23.66 -7.21
CA GLU A 26 3.32 23.53 -5.80
C GLU A 26 2.68 24.71 -5.05
N SER A 27 1.72 24.42 -4.16
CA SER A 27 1.12 25.43 -3.30
C SER A 27 1.83 25.55 -1.96
N ASP A 28 2.38 24.45 -1.46
CA ASP A 28 2.98 24.36 -0.12
C ASP A 28 4.04 23.26 -0.06
N LYS A 29 5.02 23.43 0.84
CA LYS A 29 6.05 22.43 1.12
C LYS A 29 6.03 22.06 2.59
N LEU A 30 5.66 20.81 2.88
CA LEU A 30 5.69 20.27 4.24
C LEU A 30 7.13 19.98 4.65
N VAL A 31 7.49 20.40 5.85
CA VAL A 31 8.77 20.11 6.48
C VAL A 31 8.52 19.75 7.95
N ALA A 32 9.21 18.73 8.45
CA ALA A 32 9.26 18.47 9.87
C ALA A 32 9.96 19.64 10.58
N LEU A 33 9.36 20.14 11.67
CA LEU A 33 9.86 21.28 12.44
C LEU A 33 11.23 21.01 13.07
N ASP A 34 11.50 19.75 13.37
CA ASP A 34 12.72 19.20 13.95
C ASP A 34 13.53 18.37 12.94
N GLY A 35 13.10 18.32 11.67
CA GLY A 35 13.71 17.45 10.66
C GLY A 35 15.21 17.68 10.47
N VAL A 36 15.97 16.61 10.58
CA VAL A 36 17.42 16.56 10.36
C VAL A 36 17.71 15.81 9.05
N GLY A 37 18.85 16.13 8.43
CA GLY A 37 19.29 15.40 7.24
C GLY A 37 19.65 13.96 7.61
N GLY A 38 18.89 13.00 7.10
CA GLY A 38 19.09 11.57 7.37
C GLY A 38 17.82 10.86 7.84
N ASP A 39 16.81 11.59 8.29
CA ASP A 39 15.60 11.00 8.90
C ASP A 39 14.64 10.34 7.89
N ASP A 40 14.93 10.45 6.59
CA ASP A 40 14.09 9.96 5.50
C ASP A 40 12.62 10.45 5.58
N PHE A 41 12.42 11.70 6.04
CA PHE A 41 11.12 12.36 6.01
C PHE A 41 10.52 12.36 4.59
N GLY A 42 9.31 11.80 4.46
CA GLY A 42 8.65 11.61 3.17
C GLY A 42 8.77 10.19 2.62
N ALA A 43 9.40 9.25 3.35
CA ALA A 43 9.48 7.85 2.95
C ALA A 43 8.11 7.19 2.77
N SER A 44 7.12 7.61 3.55
CA SER A 44 5.72 7.21 3.43
C SER A 44 4.81 8.41 3.65
N VAL A 45 3.69 8.46 2.93
CA VAL A 45 2.71 9.55 3.02
C VAL A 45 1.30 8.98 2.90
N ALA A 46 0.39 9.46 3.74
CA ALA A 46 -1.05 9.21 3.62
C ALA A 46 -1.83 10.49 3.89
N VAL A 47 -2.94 10.69 3.19
CA VAL A 47 -3.78 11.88 3.30
C VAL A 47 -5.24 11.45 3.39
N ASP A 48 -5.98 12.03 4.33
CA ASP A 48 -7.44 11.94 4.38
C ASP A 48 -8.02 13.30 4.81
N GLY A 49 -8.84 13.86 3.93
CA GLY A 49 -9.41 15.19 4.08
C GLY A 49 -8.35 16.26 4.32
N ALA A 50 -8.39 16.86 5.52
CA ALA A 50 -7.49 17.94 5.92
C ALA A 50 -6.26 17.46 6.71
N ILE A 51 -6.00 16.15 6.75
CA ILE A 51 -4.87 15.56 7.49
C ILE A 51 -3.92 14.86 6.54
N ALA A 52 -2.64 15.14 6.68
CA ALA A 52 -1.56 14.41 6.04
C ALA A 52 -0.65 13.81 7.11
N VAL A 53 -0.22 12.57 6.90
CA VAL A 53 0.72 11.87 7.77
C VAL A 53 1.95 11.54 6.93
N VAL A 54 3.13 11.89 7.46
CA VAL A 54 4.41 11.70 6.76
C VAL A 54 5.36 10.91 7.64
N GLY A 55 5.82 9.76 7.17
CA GLY A 55 6.80 8.93 7.87
C GLY A 55 8.24 9.42 7.69
N ALA A 56 9.05 9.17 8.71
CA ALA A 56 10.48 9.43 8.78
C ALA A 56 11.16 8.26 9.54
N PRO A 57 11.32 7.09 8.89
CA PRO A 57 11.75 5.86 9.57
C PRO A 57 13.18 5.90 10.11
N GLU A 58 14.03 6.80 9.63
CA GLU A 58 15.42 6.91 10.05
C GLU A 58 15.63 8.00 11.13
N ASP A 59 14.57 8.68 11.55
CA ASP A 59 14.58 9.64 12.68
C ASP A 59 15.13 8.98 13.96
N ASP A 60 16.10 9.63 14.60
CA ASP A 60 16.92 9.03 15.67
C ASP A 60 16.64 9.58 17.08
N ASP A 61 15.56 10.34 17.26
CA ASP A 61 15.23 11.02 18.52
C ASP A 61 14.97 10.07 19.70
N ALA A 62 14.46 8.87 19.44
CA ALA A 62 14.23 7.82 20.44
C ALA A 62 15.26 6.67 20.36
N GLY A 63 16.36 6.87 19.64
CA GLY A 63 17.39 5.87 19.36
C GLY A 63 17.69 5.82 17.87
N SER A 64 18.88 5.35 17.47
CA SER A 64 19.26 5.27 16.04
C SER A 64 18.18 4.58 15.21
N SER A 65 17.63 5.26 14.21
CA SER A 65 16.57 4.73 13.34
C SER A 65 15.37 4.18 14.13
N SER A 66 15.01 4.84 15.24
CA SER A 66 13.78 4.52 15.96
C SER A 66 12.54 4.89 15.14
N GLY A 67 12.67 5.92 14.32
CA GLY A 67 11.66 6.39 13.39
C GLY A 67 10.58 7.24 14.05
N SER A 68 9.92 8.05 13.22
CA SER A 68 8.84 8.96 13.59
C SER A 68 7.79 9.07 12.48
N ALA A 69 6.59 9.54 12.84
CA ALA A 69 5.58 9.97 11.87
C ALA A 69 5.03 11.35 12.22
N TYR A 70 4.84 12.21 11.24
CA TYR A 70 4.47 13.60 11.42
C TYR A 70 3.08 13.86 10.88
N VAL A 71 2.20 14.42 11.71
CA VAL A 71 0.84 14.78 11.35
C VAL A 71 0.79 16.25 11.00
N PHE A 72 0.27 16.56 9.82
CA PHE A 72 0.01 17.90 9.33
C PHE A 72 -1.49 18.10 9.15
N ARG A 73 -1.95 19.32 9.43
CA ARG A 73 -3.33 19.73 9.25
C ARG A 73 -3.42 20.91 8.28
N PHE A 74 -4.34 20.81 7.34
CA PHE A 74 -4.74 21.88 6.46
C PHE A 74 -5.87 22.71 7.09
N ASP A 75 -5.72 24.01 7.16
CA ASP A 75 -6.74 24.91 7.72
C ASP A 75 -7.68 25.52 6.66
N GLY A 76 -7.50 25.12 5.39
CA GLY A 76 -8.19 25.71 4.24
C GLY A 76 -7.32 26.66 3.43
N THR A 77 -6.17 27.07 3.98
CA THR A 77 -5.20 27.96 3.34
C THR A 77 -3.79 27.38 3.35
N ASP A 78 -3.30 26.97 4.51
CA ASP A 78 -1.92 26.54 4.71
C ASP A 78 -1.90 25.19 5.46
N TRP A 79 -0.82 24.44 5.26
CA TRP A 79 -0.53 23.25 6.07
C TRP A 79 0.36 23.59 7.27
N SER A 80 0.07 22.99 8.43
CA SER A 80 0.90 23.12 9.63
C SER A 80 1.10 21.77 10.32
N GLN A 81 2.30 21.55 10.87
CA GLN A 81 2.57 20.35 11.67
C GLN A 81 1.79 20.43 12.99
N GLU A 82 0.90 19.47 13.20
CA GLU A 82 0.08 19.34 14.40
C GLU A 82 0.79 18.51 15.48
N GLN A 83 1.44 17.42 15.09
CA GLN A 83 2.04 16.49 16.05
C GLN A 83 3.16 15.64 15.43
N LYS A 84 4.17 15.29 16.22
CA LYS A 84 5.10 14.18 15.96
C LYS A 84 4.64 12.95 16.75
N LEU A 85 4.50 11.81 16.08
CA LEU A 85 4.13 10.52 16.64
C LEU A 85 5.37 9.64 16.74
N THR A 86 5.52 9.00 17.89
CA THR A 86 6.53 7.98 18.17
C THR A 86 5.84 6.81 18.85
N ALA A 87 6.31 5.58 18.62
CA ALA A 87 5.84 4.42 19.36
C ALA A 87 6.06 4.59 20.87
N GLY A 88 5.11 4.14 21.69
CA GLY A 88 5.20 4.19 23.15
C GLY A 88 6.36 3.35 23.72
N ASP A 89 6.82 2.36 22.97
CA ASP A 89 7.95 1.49 23.27
C ASP A 89 9.14 1.67 22.31
N ALA A 90 9.19 2.81 21.59
CA ALA A 90 10.22 3.09 20.59
C ALA A 90 11.64 2.75 21.06
N ALA A 91 12.34 1.98 20.22
CA ALA A 91 13.73 1.61 20.37
C ALA A 91 14.50 1.83 19.07
N GLY A 92 15.82 1.83 19.16
CA GLY A 92 16.67 2.03 17.98
C GLY A 92 16.59 0.86 17.01
N GLY A 93 16.30 1.14 15.75
CA GLY A 93 16.26 0.17 14.66
C GLY A 93 14.88 -0.39 14.35
N ASP A 94 13.82 0.15 14.97
CA ASP A 94 12.44 -0.29 14.78
C ASP A 94 11.82 0.19 13.46
N ASP A 95 12.41 1.23 12.85
CA ASP A 95 11.98 1.89 11.61
C ASP A 95 10.51 2.40 11.67
N PHE A 96 10.07 2.99 12.79
CA PHE A 96 8.70 3.51 12.92
C PHE A 96 8.41 4.61 11.89
N GLY A 97 7.29 4.52 11.19
CA GLY A 97 6.99 5.44 10.09
C GLY A 97 7.40 4.91 8.72
N PHE A 98 7.90 3.67 8.64
CA PHE A 98 8.16 2.99 7.37
C PHE A 98 6.91 2.92 6.47
N ALA A 99 5.74 2.69 7.09
CA ALA A 99 4.45 2.76 6.43
C ALA A 99 3.47 3.57 7.29
N VAL A 100 2.65 4.40 6.65
CA VAL A 100 1.59 5.17 7.31
C VAL A 100 0.30 5.04 6.53
N ALA A 101 -0.82 5.01 7.23
CA ALA A 101 -2.16 5.08 6.63
C ALA A 101 -3.11 5.86 7.56
N ILE A 102 -4.11 6.52 6.96
CA ILE A 102 -5.11 7.29 7.70
C ILE A 102 -6.51 7.06 7.10
N SER A 103 -7.51 6.92 7.98
CA SER A 103 -8.93 6.94 7.63
C SER A 103 -9.72 7.53 8.79
N GLY A 104 -10.37 8.66 8.53
CA GLY A 104 -11.13 9.44 9.49
C GLY A 104 -10.29 9.88 10.69
N ASP A 105 -10.62 9.32 11.86
CA ASP A 105 -10.01 9.65 13.14
C ASP A 105 -8.86 8.72 13.54
N THR A 106 -8.41 7.86 12.62
CA THR A 106 -7.47 6.78 12.91
C THR A 106 -6.27 6.85 11.99
N ILE A 107 -5.09 6.94 12.60
CA ILE A 107 -3.79 6.81 11.94
C ILE A 107 -3.20 5.47 12.35
N VAL A 108 -2.59 4.76 11.40
CA VAL A 108 -1.81 3.55 11.69
C VAL A 108 -0.40 3.73 11.14
N VAL A 109 0.59 3.40 11.96
CA VAL A 109 2.02 3.53 11.63
C VAL A 109 2.72 2.18 11.80
N GLY A 110 3.47 1.78 10.79
CA GLY A 110 4.22 0.52 10.76
C GLY A 110 5.64 0.69 11.26
N SER A 111 6.12 -0.33 11.96
CA SER A 111 7.49 -0.46 12.47
C SER A 111 8.00 -1.87 12.18
N PRO A 112 8.35 -2.17 10.93
CA PRO A 112 8.61 -3.55 10.48
C PRO A 112 9.85 -4.18 11.09
N ARG A 113 10.69 -3.44 11.81
CA ARG A 113 11.89 -3.95 12.46
C ARG A 113 11.82 -3.99 13.97
N ASP A 114 10.67 -3.64 14.56
CA ASP A 114 10.44 -3.75 16.00
C ASP A 114 10.71 -5.19 16.50
N ASP A 115 11.48 -5.26 17.58
CA ASP A 115 11.84 -6.48 18.30
C ASP A 115 10.77 -6.79 19.35
N THR A 116 9.99 -7.85 19.12
CA THR A 116 8.87 -8.20 20.00
C THR A 116 9.19 -9.43 20.85
N VAL A 117 8.28 -9.79 21.75
CA VAL A 117 8.35 -11.05 22.51
C VAL A 117 8.37 -12.31 21.62
N ALA A 118 7.93 -12.20 20.37
CA ALA A 118 7.92 -13.29 19.40
C ALA A 118 9.28 -13.48 18.69
N GLY A 119 10.13 -12.45 18.68
CA GLY A 119 11.46 -12.49 18.08
C GLY A 119 11.90 -11.13 17.55
N ASN A 120 13.18 -11.07 17.17
CA ASN A 120 13.76 -9.86 16.61
C ASN A 120 13.10 -9.54 15.27
N ARG A 121 12.81 -8.26 14.99
CA ARG A 121 12.22 -7.78 13.74
C ARG A 121 10.96 -8.53 13.32
N ALA A 122 10.20 -9.02 14.30
CA ALA A 122 8.88 -9.56 14.07
C ALA A 122 7.96 -8.47 13.50
N GLY A 123 8.22 -7.22 13.91
CA GLY A 123 7.54 -6.03 13.42
C GLY A 123 6.20 -5.78 14.11
N SER A 124 5.79 -4.52 14.05
CA SER A 124 4.62 -3.99 14.75
C SER A 124 3.86 -2.96 13.92
N ALA A 125 2.59 -2.72 14.29
CA ALA A 125 1.83 -1.58 13.82
C ALA A 125 1.13 -0.87 14.98
N TYR A 126 1.15 0.45 15.00
CA TYR A 126 0.65 1.28 16.09
C TYR A 126 -0.53 2.10 15.62
N VAL A 127 -1.62 2.07 16.38
CA VAL A 127 -2.87 2.77 16.06
C VAL A 127 -3.00 4.00 16.93
N TYR A 128 -3.06 5.17 16.31
CA TYR A 128 -3.34 6.45 16.96
C TYR A 128 -4.76 6.89 16.63
N VAL A 129 -5.46 7.38 17.65
CA VAL A 129 -6.81 7.95 17.50
C VAL A 129 -6.81 9.36 18.01
N PHE A 130 -7.43 10.28 17.26
CA PHE A 130 -7.55 11.67 17.66
C PHE A 130 -8.49 11.84 18.85
N ASP A 131 -7.96 12.31 19.98
CA ASP A 131 -8.75 12.66 21.16
C ASP A 131 -9.19 14.13 21.06
N VAL A 132 -10.49 14.34 20.83
CA VAL A 132 -11.07 15.68 20.70
C VAL A 132 -10.97 16.50 21.99
N GLY A 133 -10.98 15.86 23.16
CA GLY A 133 -10.88 16.57 24.44
C GLY A 133 -9.47 17.13 24.68
N LEU A 134 -8.45 16.38 24.25
CA LEU A 134 -7.05 16.75 24.39
C LEU A 134 -6.48 17.48 23.17
N GLN A 135 -7.15 17.42 22.02
CA GLN A 135 -6.65 17.90 20.73
C GLN A 135 -5.30 17.24 20.38
N LEU A 136 -5.21 15.93 20.59
CA LEU A 136 -3.99 15.15 20.37
C LEU A 136 -4.31 13.78 19.78
N TRP A 137 -3.42 13.28 18.94
CA TRP A 137 -3.36 11.88 18.52
C TRP A 137 -2.74 11.05 19.63
N ILE A 138 -3.49 10.04 20.09
CA ILE A 138 -3.10 9.18 21.20
C ILE A 138 -2.96 7.76 20.70
N GLU A 139 -1.83 7.12 20.97
CA GLU A 139 -1.65 5.69 20.73
C GLU A 139 -2.69 4.91 21.57
N LYS A 140 -3.55 4.16 20.89
CA LYS A 140 -4.61 3.35 21.52
C LYS A 140 -4.28 1.87 21.51
N GLN A 141 -3.57 1.40 20.49
CA GLN A 141 -3.29 -0.02 20.32
C GLN A 141 -1.94 -0.23 19.64
N HIS A 142 -1.30 -1.32 20.06
CA HIS A 142 -0.11 -1.91 19.48
C HIS A 142 -0.52 -3.28 18.92
N LEU A 143 -0.38 -3.44 17.61
CA LEU A 143 -0.84 -4.60 16.86
C LEU A 143 0.36 -5.45 16.44
N PHE A 144 0.16 -6.76 16.52
CA PHE A 144 1.12 -7.78 16.13
C PHE A 144 0.44 -8.83 15.25
N ALA A 145 1.22 -9.51 14.40
CA ALA A 145 0.75 -10.74 13.77
C ALA A 145 0.41 -11.81 14.83
N SER A 146 -0.71 -12.52 14.67
CA SER A 146 -1.17 -13.52 15.64
C SER A 146 -0.23 -14.72 15.79
N ASP A 147 0.59 -14.94 14.78
CA ASP A 147 1.56 -16.02 14.62
C ASP A 147 2.96 -15.47 14.35
N ALA A 148 3.24 -14.24 14.80
CA ALA A 148 4.51 -13.56 14.62
C ALA A 148 5.70 -14.47 14.94
N GLY A 149 6.69 -14.44 14.05
CA GLY A 149 8.01 -15.01 14.18
C GLY A 149 9.09 -13.95 13.98
N ALA A 150 10.34 -14.33 14.26
CA ALA A 150 11.49 -13.47 14.00
C ALA A 150 11.60 -13.16 12.50
N ASP A 151 11.97 -11.92 12.18
CA ASP A 151 12.12 -11.40 10.81
C ASP A 151 10.85 -11.41 9.93
N ASP A 152 9.64 -11.68 10.44
CA ASP A 152 8.40 -11.65 9.63
C ASP A 152 8.06 -10.25 9.07
N ARG A 153 8.55 -9.19 9.72
CA ARG A 153 8.38 -7.77 9.35
C ARG A 153 6.93 -7.31 9.21
N PHE A 154 6.08 -7.68 10.16
CA PHE A 154 4.73 -7.13 10.25
C PHE A 154 4.78 -5.59 10.34
N GLY A 155 3.91 -4.89 9.60
CA GLY A 155 3.96 -3.42 9.48
C GLY A 155 4.76 -2.92 8.27
N SER A 156 5.19 -3.80 7.37
CA SER A 156 5.92 -3.44 6.14
C SER A 156 5.09 -2.61 5.16
N SER A 157 3.77 -2.76 5.19
CA SER A 157 2.83 -1.97 4.39
C SER A 157 1.50 -1.91 5.13
N ILE A 158 0.77 -0.80 5.00
CA ILE A 158 -0.49 -0.58 5.71
C ILE A 158 -1.51 0.01 4.76
N ALA A 159 -2.73 -0.51 4.79
CA ALA A 159 -3.89 0.10 4.16
C ALA A 159 -5.09 0.07 5.14
N ILE A 160 -5.86 1.15 5.18
CA ILE A 160 -7.03 1.27 6.06
C ILE A 160 -8.19 1.85 5.26
N ASP A 161 -9.37 1.26 5.43
CA ASP A 161 -10.63 1.77 4.90
C ASP A 161 -11.71 1.60 5.96
N GLY A 162 -12.09 2.73 6.58
CA GLY A 162 -13.05 2.79 7.68
C GLY A 162 -12.69 1.85 8.83
N GLU A 163 -13.47 0.78 9.00
CA GLU A 163 -13.36 -0.19 10.09
C GLU A 163 -12.54 -1.44 9.70
N THR A 164 -11.84 -1.41 8.56
CA THR A 164 -11.01 -2.52 8.06
C THR A 164 -9.57 -2.04 7.88
N LEU A 165 -8.63 -2.79 8.45
CA LEU A 165 -7.20 -2.51 8.40
C LEU A 165 -6.47 -3.73 7.82
N LEU A 166 -5.57 -3.49 6.89
CA LEU A 166 -4.71 -4.49 6.27
C LEU A 166 -3.25 -4.15 6.56
N VAL A 167 -2.52 -5.10 7.13
CA VAL A 167 -1.10 -4.96 7.46
C VAL A 167 -0.28 -6.05 6.78
N GLY A 168 0.75 -5.68 6.04
CA GLY A 168 1.66 -6.60 5.37
C GLY A 168 2.81 -7.06 6.27
N ALA A 169 3.20 -8.33 6.12
CA ALA A 169 4.39 -8.94 6.71
C ALA A 169 5.19 -9.60 5.59
N THR A 170 6.22 -8.91 5.09
CA THR A 170 6.88 -9.27 3.81
C THR A 170 7.71 -10.54 3.84
N GLN A 171 8.13 -10.98 5.03
CA GLN A 171 9.07 -12.09 5.20
C GLN A 171 8.46 -13.24 6.00
N GLU A 172 7.13 -13.24 6.16
CA GLU A 172 6.40 -14.31 6.80
C GLU A 172 6.65 -15.66 6.11
N ASP A 173 6.95 -16.68 6.92
CA ASP A 173 7.53 -17.95 6.46
C ASP A 173 6.55 -19.16 6.43
N GLN A 174 5.31 -19.03 6.92
CA GLN A 174 4.44 -20.20 7.14
C GLN A 174 4.02 -20.90 5.84
N ALA A 175 3.67 -20.14 4.80
CA ALA A 175 3.23 -20.74 3.54
C ALA A 175 4.41 -21.31 2.72
N ALA A 176 5.55 -20.62 2.75
CA ALA A 176 6.85 -21.00 2.22
C ALA A 176 7.89 -20.01 2.78
N PRO A 177 9.21 -20.30 2.71
CA PRO A 177 10.23 -19.34 3.12
C PRO A 177 10.03 -17.99 2.42
N ASN A 178 9.82 -16.96 3.21
CA ASN A 178 9.57 -15.56 2.86
C ASN A 178 8.43 -15.42 1.84
N ALA A 179 7.36 -16.22 2.02
CA ALA A 179 6.14 -16.09 1.25
C ALA A 179 5.47 -14.73 1.47
N GLY A 180 5.60 -14.21 2.69
CA GLY A 180 4.89 -13.02 3.10
C GLY A 180 3.38 -13.26 3.26
N ALA A 181 2.75 -12.38 4.03
CA ALA A 181 1.34 -12.45 4.36
C ALA A 181 0.72 -11.06 4.49
N GLY A 182 -0.60 -10.99 4.41
CA GLY A 182 -1.38 -9.86 4.87
C GLY A 182 -2.23 -10.25 6.07
N TYR A 183 -2.43 -9.34 7.00
CA TYR A 183 -3.25 -9.55 8.19
C TYR A 183 -4.36 -8.53 8.19
N VAL A 184 -5.60 -9.01 8.26
CA VAL A 184 -6.79 -8.16 8.31
C VAL A 184 -7.22 -8.01 9.75
N PHE A 185 -7.46 -6.77 10.16
CA PHE A 185 -8.06 -6.40 11.43
C PHE A 185 -9.40 -5.70 11.18
N ALA A 186 -10.39 -6.01 12.00
CA ALA A 186 -11.67 -5.31 12.03
C ALA A 186 -11.78 -4.48 13.30
N ARG A 187 -12.26 -3.25 13.18
CA ARG A 187 -12.54 -2.39 14.33
C ARG A 187 -13.94 -2.71 14.87
N THR A 188 -14.02 -2.99 16.17
CA THR A 188 -15.28 -3.27 16.88
C THR A 188 -15.23 -2.62 18.24
N GLY A 189 -16.16 -1.69 18.50
CA GLY A 189 -16.20 -0.95 19.77
C GLY A 189 -14.94 -0.12 20.04
N GLY A 190 -14.30 0.38 18.97
CA GLY A 190 -13.06 1.16 19.06
C GLY A 190 -11.77 0.34 19.17
N VAL A 191 -11.86 -0.99 19.22
CA VAL A 191 -10.72 -1.91 19.32
C VAL A 191 -10.51 -2.64 17.99
N TRP A 192 -9.27 -2.78 17.53
CA TRP A 192 -8.91 -3.52 16.34
C TRP A 192 -8.64 -4.97 16.71
N LEU A 193 -9.36 -5.88 16.08
CA LEU A 193 -9.26 -7.31 16.36
C LEU A 193 -8.82 -8.04 15.10
N HIS A 194 -7.85 -8.95 15.24
CA HIS A 194 -7.42 -9.80 14.14
C HIS A 194 -8.62 -10.60 13.60
N GLN A 195 -8.87 -10.43 12.30
CA GLN A 195 -10.00 -11.04 11.60
C GLN A 195 -9.55 -12.20 10.73
N ASP A 196 -8.50 -12.03 9.92
CA ASP A 196 -8.07 -13.03 8.94
C ASP A 196 -6.60 -12.88 8.54
N LYS A 197 -5.99 -13.98 8.09
CA LYS A 197 -4.63 -13.99 7.51
C LYS A 197 -4.73 -14.34 6.02
N LEU A 198 -4.25 -13.42 5.19
CA LEU A 198 -4.20 -13.53 3.74
C LEU A 198 -2.85 -14.12 3.35
N VAL A 199 -2.89 -15.29 2.72
CA VAL A 199 -1.72 -15.99 2.18
C VAL A 199 -1.94 -16.29 0.70
N PRO A 200 -0.88 -16.29 -0.14
CA PRO A 200 -1.04 -16.60 -1.55
C PRO A 200 -1.34 -18.10 -1.72
N THR A 201 -2.35 -18.45 -2.53
CA THR A 201 -2.74 -19.83 -2.84
C THR A 201 -1.70 -20.56 -3.69
N SER A 202 -0.93 -19.83 -4.49
CA SER A 202 0.25 -20.33 -5.19
C SER A 202 1.31 -19.25 -5.30
N SER A 203 2.46 -19.51 -4.69
CA SER A 203 3.61 -18.62 -4.72
C SER A 203 4.73 -19.20 -5.57
N GLY A 204 5.43 -18.32 -6.27
CA GLY A 204 6.78 -18.58 -6.75
C GLY A 204 7.78 -18.77 -5.61
N THR A 205 9.07 -18.81 -5.91
CA THR A 205 10.11 -18.83 -4.87
C THR A 205 10.25 -17.45 -4.23
N ASN A 206 10.08 -17.34 -2.90
CA ASN A 206 10.27 -16.10 -2.13
C ASN A 206 9.46 -14.90 -2.69
N PRO A 207 8.12 -15.00 -2.78
CA PRO A 207 7.28 -13.98 -3.39
C PRO A 207 7.24 -12.64 -2.62
N GLN A 208 7.48 -12.67 -1.30
CA GLN A 208 7.43 -11.50 -0.41
C GLN A 208 6.12 -10.70 -0.52
N MET A 209 4.98 -11.40 -0.43
CA MET A 209 3.67 -10.75 -0.41
C MET A 209 3.54 -9.80 0.77
N GLY A 210 2.82 -8.69 0.60
CA GLY A 210 2.73 -7.63 1.61
C GLY A 210 3.85 -6.60 1.50
N ARG A 211 4.55 -6.56 0.36
CA ARG A 211 5.49 -5.48 0.02
C ARG A 211 4.79 -4.13 -0.09
N SER A 212 3.59 -4.17 -0.64
CA SER A 212 2.64 -3.06 -0.73
C SER A 212 1.24 -3.60 -0.46
N ALA A 213 0.36 -2.74 0.05
CA ALA A 213 -1.00 -3.08 0.40
C ALA A 213 -1.93 -1.95 -0.05
N SER A 214 -3.12 -2.31 -0.52
CA SER A 214 -4.21 -1.37 -0.77
C SER A 214 -5.55 -2.05 -0.48
N LEU A 215 -6.53 -1.27 -0.04
CA LEU A 215 -7.81 -1.74 0.44
C LEU A 215 -8.90 -0.77 -0.01
N ASP A 216 -9.98 -1.30 -0.57
CA ASP A 216 -11.19 -0.55 -0.87
C ASP A 216 -12.41 -1.44 -0.63
N GLY A 217 -13.14 -1.13 0.44
CA GLY A 217 -14.30 -1.86 0.92
C GLY A 217 -14.02 -3.34 1.18
N ASP A 218 -14.49 -4.18 0.25
CA ASP A 218 -14.38 -5.64 0.31
C ASP A 218 -13.24 -6.20 -0.56
N VAL A 219 -12.38 -5.35 -1.12
CA VAL A 219 -11.25 -5.75 -1.97
C VAL A 219 -9.93 -5.34 -1.33
N ALA A 220 -9.05 -6.32 -1.10
CA ALA A 220 -7.70 -6.13 -0.62
C ALA A 220 -6.71 -6.56 -1.71
N VAL A 221 -5.66 -5.77 -1.93
CA VAL A 221 -4.59 -6.08 -2.88
C VAL A 221 -3.26 -6.05 -2.16
N LEU A 222 -2.47 -7.11 -2.33
CA LEU A 222 -1.12 -7.23 -1.77
C LEU A 222 -0.10 -7.45 -2.88
N GLY A 223 0.91 -6.60 -2.94
CA GLY A 223 2.03 -6.74 -3.86
C GLY A 223 3.04 -7.81 -3.40
N ALA A 224 3.51 -8.61 -4.34
CA ALA A 224 4.49 -9.68 -4.17
C ALA A 224 5.59 -9.54 -5.24
N TRP A 225 6.40 -8.50 -5.10
CA TRP A 225 7.39 -8.04 -6.09
C TRP A 225 8.48 -9.05 -6.48
N GLN A 226 8.68 -10.11 -5.70
CA GLN A 226 9.64 -11.17 -5.98
C GLN A 226 8.99 -12.45 -6.49
N ASP A 227 7.66 -12.53 -6.55
CA ASP A 227 6.97 -13.71 -7.03
C ASP A 227 7.36 -13.99 -8.49
N ALA A 228 7.89 -15.17 -8.75
CA ALA A 228 8.28 -15.58 -10.08
C ALA A 228 8.02 -17.07 -10.30
N PRO A 229 7.56 -17.47 -11.50
CA PRO A 229 7.65 -18.86 -11.92
C PRO A 229 9.08 -19.37 -11.82
N ALA A 230 9.27 -20.68 -11.62
CA ALA A 230 10.60 -21.28 -11.38
C ALA A 230 11.65 -21.04 -12.50
N ALA A 231 11.23 -20.61 -13.69
CA ALA A 231 12.09 -20.31 -14.84
C ALA A 231 12.43 -18.82 -15.00
N MET A 232 11.93 -17.95 -14.11
CA MET A 232 12.08 -16.49 -14.17
C MET A 232 12.54 -15.95 -12.81
N PHE A 233 13.04 -14.71 -12.81
CA PHE A 233 13.55 -14.04 -11.61
C PHE A 233 12.81 -12.73 -11.36
N SER A 234 12.21 -12.58 -10.18
CA SER A 234 11.61 -11.31 -9.71
C SER A 234 10.71 -10.61 -10.73
N VAL A 235 9.85 -11.40 -11.38
CA VAL A 235 8.81 -10.89 -12.30
C VAL A 235 7.82 -10.05 -11.51
N GLY A 236 7.41 -10.58 -10.36
CA GLY A 236 6.46 -9.99 -9.44
C GLY A 236 5.01 -10.39 -9.73
N ALA A 237 4.15 -10.24 -8.73
CA ALA A 237 2.71 -10.44 -8.80
C ALA A 237 1.96 -9.47 -7.87
N ALA A 238 0.64 -9.38 -8.05
CA ALA A 238 -0.26 -8.76 -7.09
C ALA A 238 -1.40 -9.73 -6.79
N HIS A 239 -1.68 -9.98 -5.52
CA HIS A 239 -2.71 -10.90 -5.06
C HIS A 239 -3.94 -10.11 -4.63
N VAL A 240 -5.08 -10.42 -5.24
CA VAL A 240 -6.38 -9.81 -4.95
C VAL A 240 -7.17 -10.74 -4.06
N PHE A 241 -7.63 -10.22 -2.93
CA PHE A 241 -8.49 -10.91 -1.98
C PHE A 241 -9.83 -10.20 -1.91
N ARG A 242 -10.90 -10.99 -1.77
CA ARG A 242 -12.26 -10.48 -1.62
C ARG A 242 -12.88 -10.93 -0.31
N ARG A 243 -13.53 -10.01 0.39
CA ARG A 243 -14.30 -10.28 1.60
C ARG A 243 -15.70 -10.77 1.25
N SER A 244 -16.15 -11.82 1.95
CA SER A 244 -17.54 -12.26 1.98
C SER A 244 -17.96 -12.52 3.42
N GLY A 245 -18.72 -11.59 4.00
CA GLY A 245 -19.01 -11.59 5.43
C GLY A 245 -17.75 -11.28 6.23
N THR A 246 -17.28 -12.22 7.05
CA THR A 246 -16.03 -12.05 7.84
C THR A 246 -14.84 -12.79 7.24
N THR A 247 -15.01 -13.51 6.14
CA THR A 247 -13.95 -14.32 5.53
C THR A 247 -13.37 -13.63 4.32
N TRP A 248 -12.05 -13.68 4.19
CA TRP A 248 -11.33 -13.26 3.01
C TRP A 248 -10.84 -14.47 2.23
N SER A 249 -10.90 -14.40 0.92
CA SER A 249 -10.36 -15.43 0.03
C SER A 249 -9.64 -14.79 -1.14
N GLU A 250 -8.54 -15.39 -1.57
CA GLU A 250 -7.86 -14.94 -2.79
C GLU A 250 -8.80 -15.13 -3.99
N GLU A 251 -9.12 -14.02 -4.63
CA GLU A 251 -9.95 -13.94 -5.83
C GLU A 251 -9.09 -14.18 -7.08
N GLN A 252 -7.92 -13.56 -7.15
CA GLN A 252 -7.07 -13.62 -8.33
C GLN A 252 -5.61 -13.23 -8.04
N LYS A 253 -4.67 -13.91 -8.72
CA LYS A 253 -3.28 -13.45 -8.87
C LYS A 253 -3.13 -12.70 -10.19
N LEU A 254 -2.70 -11.44 -10.11
CA LEU A 254 -2.42 -10.56 -11.25
C LEU A 254 -0.94 -10.63 -11.62
N THR A 255 -0.68 -10.66 -12.93
CA THR A 255 0.66 -10.64 -13.52
C THR A 255 0.62 -9.79 -14.78
N ALA A 256 1.69 -9.06 -15.07
CA ALA A 256 1.84 -8.32 -16.32
C ALA A 256 1.73 -9.23 -17.55
N SER A 257 0.98 -8.80 -18.57
CA SER A 257 0.82 -9.53 -19.84
C SER A 257 2.14 -9.72 -20.62
N ASP A 258 3.12 -8.83 -20.41
CA ASP A 258 4.46 -8.85 -20.99
C ASP A 258 5.57 -9.16 -19.95
N ALA A 259 5.20 -9.95 -18.94
CA ALA A 259 6.07 -10.43 -17.87
C ALA A 259 7.49 -10.81 -18.37
N ALA A 260 8.50 -10.23 -17.71
CA ALA A 260 9.91 -10.52 -17.94
C ALA A 260 10.67 -10.55 -16.60
N ASP A 261 11.91 -11.02 -16.62
CA ASP A 261 12.77 -10.99 -15.43
C ASP A 261 13.00 -9.55 -14.95
N PHE A 262 13.08 -9.39 -13.63
CA PHE A 262 13.40 -8.13 -12.95
C PHE A 262 12.44 -6.97 -13.27
N ARG A 263 11.14 -7.26 -13.45
CA ARG A 263 10.10 -6.22 -13.59
C ARG A 263 9.67 -5.67 -12.23
N TRP A 264 9.77 -6.47 -11.17
CA TRP A 264 9.32 -6.14 -9.81
C TRP A 264 7.85 -5.68 -9.76
N PHE A 265 6.99 -6.34 -10.54
CA PHE A 265 5.55 -6.09 -10.56
C PHE A 265 4.95 -6.32 -9.17
N GLY A 266 4.11 -5.41 -8.68
CA GLY A 266 3.61 -5.47 -7.30
C GLY A 266 4.54 -4.80 -6.30
N GLN A 267 5.52 -4.00 -6.76
CA GLN A 267 6.26 -3.09 -5.89
C GLN A 267 5.30 -2.14 -5.17
N SER A 268 4.35 -1.57 -5.90
CA SER A 268 3.26 -0.74 -5.39
C SER A 268 1.94 -1.23 -5.97
N VAL A 269 0.88 -1.19 -5.18
CA VAL A 269 -0.48 -1.53 -5.60
C VAL A 269 -1.44 -0.45 -5.10
N SER A 270 -2.49 -0.18 -5.87
CA SER A 270 -3.59 0.66 -5.45
C SER A 270 -4.89 0.14 -6.03
N VAL A 271 -5.96 0.10 -5.23
CA VAL A 271 -7.31 -0.26 -5.66
C VAL A 271 -8.26 0.90 -5.39
N SER A 272 -9.12 1.19 -6.36
CA SER A 272 -10.24 2.11 -6.20
C SER A 272 -11.41 1.69 -7.09
N GLY A 273 -12.55 1.43 -6.47
CA GLY A 273 -13.76 0.89 -7.06
C GLY A 273 -13.51 -0.41 -7.83
N THR A 274 -13.52 -0.28 -9.16
CA THR A 274 -13.37 -1.42 -10.08
C THR A 274 -12.03 -1.44 -10.78
N VAL A 275 -11.08 -0.59 -10.35
CA VAL A 275 -9.75 -0.47 -10.98
C VAL A 275 -8.67 -0.82 -9.95
N ILE A 276 -7.71 -1.62 -10.38
CA ILE A 276 -6.46 -1.87 -9.68
C ILE A 276 -5.33 -1.33 -10.54
N ALA A 277 -4.40 -0.59 -9.94
CA ALA A 277 -3.14 -0.22 -10.56
C ALA A 277 -1.98 -0.93 -9.85
N VAL A 278 -1.04 -1.43 -10.63
CA VAL A 278 0.14 -2.16 -10.14
C VAL A 278 1.41 -1.59 -10.75
N GLY A 279 2.37 -1.26 -9.90
CA GLY A 279 3.66 -0.70 -10.30
C GLY A 279 4.71 -1.77 -10.52
N ALA A 280 5.54 -1.56 -11.54
CA ALA A 280 6.66 -2.41 -11.92
C ALA A 280 7.85 -1.53 -12.33
N TYR A 281 8.63 -1.03 -11.38
CA TYR A 281 9.69 -0.06 -11.69
C TYR A 281 10.85 -0.64 -12.51
N GLY A 282 10.97 -1.96 -12.59
CA GLY A 282 11.96 -2.65 -13.40
C GLY A 282 11.57 -2.78 -14.87
N ASP A 283 10.38 -2.32 -15.23
CA ASP A 283 9.88 -2.37 -16.59
C ASP A 283 10.85 -1.73 -17.59
N ARG A 284 11.12 -2.48 -18.67
CA ARG A 284 11.99 -2.09 -19.79
C ARG A 284 11.20 -2.03 -21.10
N GLY A 285 9.93 -1.65 -21.08
CA GLY A 285 9.07 -1.55 -22.27
C GLY A 285 9.63 -0.69 -23.43
N ASN A 286 10.75 0.01 -23.21
CA ASN A 286 11.48 0.86 -24.16
C ASN A 286 12.97 0.48 -24.30
N ASP A 287 13.37 -0.73 -23.88
CA ASP A 287 14.76 -1.22 -23.83
C ASP A 287 15.73 -0.42 -22.91
N LEU A 288 15.23 0.49 -22.08
CA LEU A 288 16.00 1.20 -21.05
C LEU A 288 15.95 0.43 -19.73
N SER A 289 17.06 0.42 -18.98
CA SER A 289 17.11 -0.21 -17.66
C SER A 289 16.30 0.60 -16.64
N GLU A 290 15.37 -0.06 -15.94
CA GLU A 290 14.60 0.54 -14.84
C GLU A 290 13.85 1.82 -15.24
N SER A 291 13.35 1.92 -16.47
CA SER A 291 12.47 3.04 -16.85
C SER A 291 11.11 2.95 -16.15
N GLY A 292 10.66 1.73 -15.86
CA GLY A 292 9.46 1.46 -15.07
C GLY A 292 8.14 1.57 -15.84
N GLY A 293 7.11 0.95 -15.26
CA GLY A 293 5.80 0.75 -15.87
C GLY A 293 4.70 0.66 -14.81
N ALA A 294 3.48 0.97 -15.21
CA ALA A 294 2.26 0.83 -14.43
C ALA A 294 1.21 0.05 -15.22
N TYR A 295 0.56 -0.92 -14.58
CA TYR A 295 -0.42 -1.81 -15.19
C TYR A 295 -1.77 -1.60 -14.54
N PHE A 296 -2.81 -1.49 -15.34
CA PHE A 296 -4.17 -1.25 -14.87
C PHE A 296 -5.04 -2.47 -15.14
N TYR A 297 -5.80 -2.90 -14.15
CA TYR A 297 -6.75 -4.00 -14.24
C TYR A 297 -8.14 -3.49 -13.92
N ILE A 298 -9.15 -3.98 -14.63
CA ILE A 298 -10.55 -3.62 -14.42
C ILE A 298 -11.39 -4.85 -14.08
N PHE A 299 -12.27 -4.71 -13.09
CA PHE A 299 -13.20 -5.79 -12.72
C PHE A 299 -14.38 -5.83 -13.68
N ASN A 300 -14.55 -6.95 -14.40
CA ASN A 300 -15.61 -7.14 -15.39
C ASN A 300 -16.91 -7.75 -14.80
N GLY A 301 -16.96 -7.95 -13.48
CA GLY A 301 -18.04 -8.65 -12.77
C GLY A 301 -17.75 -10.12 -12.44
N LEU A 302 -16.68 -10.69 -12.99
CA LEU A 302 -16.24 -12.08 -12.78
C LEU A 302 -14.74 -12.20 -12.51
N SER A 303 -13.92 -11.38 -13.17
CA SER A 303 -12.46 -11.37 -13.08
C SER A 303 -11.90 -9.96 -13.22
N TRP A 304 -10.64 -9.82 -12.84
CA TRP A 304 -9.82 -8.64 -13.10
C TRP A 304 -9.04 -8.84 -14.39
N ASP A 305 -9.39 -8.08 -15.42
CA ASP A 305 -8.73 -8.16 -16.73
C ASP A 305 -7.76 -6.99 -16.88
N GLU A 306 -6.57 -7.24 -17.44
CA GLU A 306 -5.63 -6.16 -17.76
C GLU A 306 -6.27 -5.23 -18.80
N LEU A 307 -6.43 -3.96 -18.42
CA LEU A 307 -7.03 -2.91 -19.22
C LEU A 307 -5.98 -2.20 -20.07
N ASP A 308 -4.85 -1.84 -19.47
CA ASP A 308 -3.80 -1.05 -20.10
C ASP A 308 -2.46 -1.18 -19.36
N ASN A 309 -1.37 -0.83 -20.04
CA ASN A 309 -0.06 -0.61 -19.43
C ASN A 309 0.54 0.71 -19.89
N VAL A 310 1.09 1.47 -18.94
CA VAL A 310 1.61 2.82 -19.14
C VAL A 310 3.07 2.85 -18.74
N ASN A 311 3.89 3.45 -19.60
CA ASN A 311 5.27 3.80 -19.31
C ASN A 311 5.40 5.32 -19.21
N ALA A 312 6.49 5.81 -18.60
CA ALA A 312 6.79 7.23 -18.58
C ALA A 312 6.76 7.81 -20.02
N SER A 313 6.20 9.02 -20.17
CA SER A 313 6.09 9.72 -21.46
C SER A 313 7.46 10.16 -22.02
N ASP A 314 8.43 10.28 -21.14
CA ASP A 314 9.78 10.80 -21.35
C ASP A 314 10.81 9.91 -20.65
N PRO A 315 10.85 8.60 -20.98
CA PRO A 315 11.56 7.64 -20.16
C PRO A 315 13.08 7.82 -20.25
N THR A 316 13.72 7.77 -19.09
CA THR A 316 15.16 7.71 -18.92
C THR A 316 15.54 6.49 -18.07
N ALA A 317 16.81 6.09 -18.15
CA ALA A 317 17.30 4.96 -17.37
C ALA A 317 17.29 5.32 -15.88
N ASN A 318 16.73 4.42 -15.06
CA ASN A 318 16.55 4.58 -13.62
C ASN A 318 15.48 5.62 -13.20
N ASP A 319 14.54 5.97 -14.08
CA ASP A 319 13.36 6.78 -13.70
C ASP A 319 12.46 6.06 -12.70
N ARG A 320 12.43 4.71 -12.76
CA ARG A 320 11.66 3.86 -11.84
C ARG A 320 10.18 4.22 -11.80
N PHE A 321 9.59 4.55 -12.95
CA PHE A 321 8.16 4.79 -13.05
C PHE A 321 7.35 3.60 -12.49
N GLY A 322 6.30 3.86 -11.71
CA GLY A 322 5.59 2.80 -10.98
C GLY A 322 6.30 2.31 -9.72
N TRP A 323 7.27 3.05 -9.17
CA TRP A 323 7.81 2.80 -7.83
C TRP A 323 6.75 2.97 -6.73
N SER A 324 5.90 3.99 -6.88
CA SER A 324 4.75 4.27 -6.05
C SER A 324 3.57 4.65 -6.94
N ILE A 325 2.39 4.15 -6.63
CA ILE A 325 1.14 4.41 -7.35
C ILE A 325 0.03 4.58 -6.32
N ALA A 326 -0.81 5.60 -6.53
CA ALA A 326 -2.06 5.79 -5.81
C ALA A 326 -3.16 6.08 -6.84
N LEU A 327 -4.29 5.40 -6.69
CA LEU A 327 -5.55 5.73 -7.33
C LEU A 327 -6.39 6.51 -6.33
N ASP A 328 -7.10 7.51 -6.83
CA ASP A 328 -8.13 8.19 -6.09
C ASP A 328 -9.48 7.99 -6.80
N GLY A 329 -10.52 7.76 -6.02
CA GLY A 329 -11.87 7.43 -6.49
C GLY A 329 -12.64 8.61 -7.05
N ASP A 330 -12.01 9.78 -7.14
CA ASP A 330 -12.57 11.01 -7.68
C ASP A 330 -12.81 10.91 -9.21
N ASN A 331 -13.87 10.18 -9.56
CA ASN A 331 -14.60 10.41 -10.79
C ASN A 331 -15.57 11.58 -10.53
N ALA A 332 -15.32 12.69 -11.25
CA ALA A 332 -16.10 13.93 -11.30
C ALA A 332 -17.63 13.78 -11.19
#